data_AF-A0A520Q0B6-F1
#
_entry.id   AF-A0A520Q0B6-F1
#
_cell.length_a   1.000
_cell.length_b   1.000
_cell.length_c   1.000
_cell.angle_alpha   90.00
_cell.angle_beta   90.00
_cell.angle_gamma   90.00
#
_symmetry.space_group_name_H-M   'P 1'
#
loop_
_entity.id
_entity.type
_entity.pdbx_description
1 polymer ?
#
loop_
_entity_poly.entity_id
_entity_poly.type
_entity_poly.pdbx_seq_one_letter_code
_entity_poly.pdbx_strand_id
1 'polypeptide(L)'
;MRATLLTATLLLGCNAAVTEIVVSTETDRDVPGELDAVRWEVDATAVGGGVQRRETALTSGAPVRMTLVHEGGPLGPLTLRALGLRDGREVTRAEIEARFLLGRSVFIPLDLFRACDATRCGPAEACDAEGRCVQVVLPDAGMTPPPDAGPPPASDSGVDAGDACAETCGGGRCECEGSCDRCALHCADDCRDVRCSGPDRECAIDAREASNVEVECKGGARCVIDARGASNAETIRCREGSDCELDCRGTSNCRLDCDEDARCLLRCDGDNCEAAGEGCEERRECGGGVIACNRDCP
;
A
#
# COMPACT_ATOMS: atom_id res chain seq x y z
N MET A 1 32.79 -35.57 26.01
CA MET A 1 32.92 -34.82 24.75
C MET A 1 31.87 -33.71 24.79
N ARG A 2 32.29 -32.45 24.99
CA ARG A 2 31.39 -31.28 25.05
C ARG A 2 31.40 -30.64 23.66
N ALA A 3 30.28 -30.73 22.95
CA ALA A 3 30.10 -30.12 21.64
C ALA A 3 29.61 -28.68 21.83
N THR A 4 30.47 -27.73 21.50
CA THR A 4 30.17 -26.30 21.46
C THR A 4 29.57 -26.00 20.09
N LEU A 5 28.25 -25.79 20.01
CA LEU A 5 27.61 -25.32 18.77
C LEU A 5 27.84 -23.81 18.64
N LEU A 6 28.64 -23.41 17.64
CA LEU A 6 28.67 -22.04 17.13
C LEU A 6 27.32 -21.75 16.44
N THR A 7 26.58 -20.78 16.96
CA THR A 7 25.38 -20.24 16.31
C THR A 7 25.83 -19.16 15.34
N ALA A 8 25.68 -19.43 14.04
CA ALA A 8 25.95 -18.46 12.98
C ALA A 8 24.68 -17.65 12.72
N THR A 9 24.63 -16.42 13.21
CA THR A 9 23.51 -15.50 13.03
C THR A 9 23.58 -14.90 11.62
N LEU A 10 22.77 -15.40 10.69
CA LEU A 10 22.60 -14.85 9.35
C LEU A 10 21.56 -13.72 9.39
N LEU A 11 22.06 -12.48 9.29
CA LEU A 11 21.28 -11.26 9.08
C LEU A 11 20.70 -11.28 7.65
N LEU A 12 19.40 -11.53 7.49
CA LEU A 12 18.69 -11.33 6.23
C LEU A 12 17.63 -10.24 6.46
N GLY A 13 17.91 -9.05 5.94
CA GLY A 13 17.06 -7.86 6.06
C GLY A 13 15.78 -7.98 5.23
N CYS A 14 14.63 -7.68 5.84
CA CYS A 14 13.32 -7.69 5.22
C CYS A 14 13.06 -6.36 4.51
N ASN A 15 12.87 -6.40 3.19
CA ASN A 15 12.39 -5.28 2.36
C ASN A 15 10.90 -5.51 2.06
N ALA A 16 9.98 -5.00 2.88
CA ALA A 16 8.56 -4.98 2.52
C ALA A 16 8.35 -3.99 1.35
N ALA A 17 7.54 -4.36 0.35
CA ALA A 17 7.29 -3.52 -0.81
C ALA A 17 6.36 -2.35 -0.41
N VAL A 18 6.95 -1.17 -0.25
CA VAL A 18 6.23 0.06 0.09
C VAL A 18 5.33 0.49 -1.06
N THR A 19 4.07 0.86 -0.76
CA THR A 19 3.20 1.57 -1.71
C THR A 19 3.53 3.05 -1.62
N GLU A 20 4.29 3.55 -2.58
CA GLU A 20 4.75 4.94 -2.56
C GLU A 20 4.82 5.56 -3.95
N ILE A 21 4.77 6.88 -3.98
CA ILE A 21 5.10 7.70 -5.15
C ILE A 21 6.31 8.54 -4.76
N VAL A 22 7.42 8.36 -5.47
CA VAL A 22 8.60 9.21 -5.39
C VAL A 22 8.50 10.25 -6.50
N VAL A 23 8.19 11.48 -6.11
CA VAL A 23 8.20 12.63 -7.02
C VAL A 23 9.62 13.20 -7.04
N SER A 24 10.19 13.36 -8.23
CA SER A 24 11.47 14.03 -8.43
C SER A 24 11.27 15.29 -9.25
N THR A 25 11.91 16.37 -8.84
CA THR A 25 11.86 17.64 -9.55
C THR A 25 13.26 18.12 -9.88
N GLU A 26 13.55 18.20 -11.17
CA GLU A 26 14.73 18.84 -11.75
C GLU A 26 14.37 20.20 -12.36
N THR A 27 15.39 21.04 -12.59
CA THR A 27 15.22 22.33 -13.27
C THR A 27 16.51 22.74 -13.97
N ASP A 28 16.37 23.40 -15.12
CA ASP A 28 17.45 24.03 -15.90
C ASP A 28 17.61 25.53 -15.55
N ARG A 29 16.88 26.00 -14.54
CA ARG A 29 16.90 27.39 -14.07
C ARG A 29 18.04 27.62 -13.10
N ASP A 30 18.47 28.87 -13.02
CA ASP A 30 19.52 29.26 -12.10
C ASP A 30 19.02 29.13 -10.65
N VAL A 31 19.73 28.35 -9.83
CA VAL A 31 19.46 28.20 -8.39
C VAL A 31 20.63 28.78 -7.60
N PRO A 32 20.43 29.77 -6.70
CA PRO A 32 19.15 30.32 -6.25
C PRO A 32 18.63 31.52 -7.08
N GLY A 33 19.23 31.84 -8.23
CA GLY A 33 19.01 33.11 -8.95
C GLY A 33 17.58 33.33 -9.43
N GLU A 34 16.99 32.29 -10.03
CA GLU A 34 15.64 32.28 -10.59
C GLU A 34 14.66 31.45 -9.79
N LEU A 35 15.13 30.38 -9.13
CA LEU A 35 14.36 29.58 -8.18
C LEU A 35 15.18 29.35 -6.92
N ASP A 36 14.56 29.46 -5.74
CA ASP A 36 15.19 29.17 -4.46
C ASP A 36 14.51 28.05 -3.68
N ALA A 37 13.27 27.69 -4.04
CA ALA A 37 12.54 26.61 -3.41
C ALA A 37 11.60 25.92 -4.40
N VAL A 38 11.21 24.69 -4.05
CA VAL A 38 10.10 23.97 -4.66
C VAL A 38 9.04 23.70 -3.61
N ARG A 39 7.78 23.94 -3.95
CA ARG A 39 6.62 23.54 -3.15
C ARG A 39 5.83 22.48 -3.88
N TRP A 40 5.74 21.30 -3.30
CA TRP A 40 4.84 20.26 -3.77
C TRP A 40 3.47 20.40 -3.13
N GLU A 41 2.44 20.22 -3.93
CA GLU A 41 1.06 20.10 -3.47
C GLU A 41 0.47 18.77 -3.94
N VAL A 42 -0.18 18.06 -3.03
CA VAL A 42 -0.86 16.79 -3.29
C VAL A 42 -2.33 16.98 -2.98
N ASP A 43 -3.17 16.93 -4.00
CA ASP A 43 -4.62 17.06 -3.88
C ASP A 43 -5.27 15.68 -3.99
N ALA A 44 -5.78 15.19 -2.85
CA ALA A 44 -6.51 13.92 -2.75
C ALA A 44 -8.02 14.11 -2.58
N THR A 45 -8.56 15.31 -2.83
CA THR A 45 -9.98 15.61 -2.57
C THR A 45 -10.94 14.77 -3.41
N ALA A 46 -10.53 14.38 -4.62
CA ALA A 46 -11.29 13.49 -5.50
C ALA A 46 -11.59 12.12 -4.88
N VAL A 47 -10.79 11.69 -3.89
CA VAL A 47 -10.94 10.42 -3.17
C VAL A 47 -11.34 10.59 -1.71
N GLY A 48 -11.86 11.77 -1.34
CA GLY A 48 -12.24 12.07 0.05
C GLY A 48 -11.08 12.37 0.98
N GLY A 49 -9.87 12.56 0.44
CA GLY A 49 -8.70 13.04 1.18
C GLY A 49 -8.64 14.57 1.27
N GLY A 50 -7.50 15.08 1.74
CA GLY A 50 -7.21 16.52 1.83
C GLY A 50 -6.16 17.00 0.84
N VAL A 51 -5.79 18.28 0.97
CA VAL A 51 -4.65 18.86 0.24
C VAL A 51 -3.44 18.94 1.17
N GLN A 52 -2.35 18.26 0.82
CA GLN A 52 -1.08 18.30 1.54
C GLN A 52 -0.09 19.20 0.81
N ARG A 53 0.77 19.89 1.57
CA ARG A 53 1.80 20.78 1.02
C ARG A 53 3.14 20.55 1.69
N ARG A 54 4.21 20.54 0.91
CA ARG A 54 5.58 20.46 1.40
C ARG A 54 6.46 21.39 0.60
N GLU A 55 7.29 22.18 1.28
CA GLU A 55 8.26 23.08 0.66
C GLU A 55 9.67 22.62 0.98
N THR A 56 10.59 22.77 0.04
CA THR A 56 12.01 22.43 0.22
C THR A 56 12.87 23.41 -0.56
N ALA A 57 13.93 23.91 0.08
CA ALA A 57 14.90 24.78 -0.56
C ALA A 57 15.66 24.04 -1.67
N LEU A 58 15.85 24.70 -2.81
CA LEU A 58 16.62 24.16 -3.92
C LEU A 58 18.12 24.42 -3.70
N THR A 59 18.92 23.42 -4.02
CA THR A 59 20.38 23.53 -4.10
C THR A 59 20.83 23.20 -5.51
N SER A 60 21.82 23.92 -6.04
CA SER A 60 22.34 23.67 -7.39
C SER A 60 22.86 22.24 -7.55
N GLY A 61 22.49 21.57 -8.65
CA GLY A 61 23.17 20.37 -9.13
C GLY A 61 22.59 19.02 -8.70
N ALA A 62 21.44 18.97 -8.01
CA ALA A 62 20.75 17.70 -7.73
C ALA A 62 19.23 17.84 -7.83
N PRO A 63 18.52 16.79 -8.31
CA PRO A 63 17.07 16.72 -8.25
C PRO A 63 16.61 16.73 -6.79
N VAL A 64 15.50 17.41 -6.51
CA VAL A 64 14.89 17.37 -5.18
C VAL A 64 13.71 16.40 -5.21
N ARG A 65 13.60 15.58 -4.18
CA ARG A 65 12.65 14.47 -4.12
C ARG A 65 11.68 14.61 -2.96
N MET A 66 10.45 14.18 -3.18
CA MET A 66 9.44 13.97 -2.16
C MET A 66 8.87 12.56 -2.32
N THR A 67 8.77 11.84 -1.21
CA THR A 67 8.08 10.56 -1.16
C THR A 67 6.69 10.75 -0.55
N LEU A 68 5.69 10.17 -1.21
CA LEU A 68 4.33 10.01 -0.72
C LEU A 68 4.14 8.54 -0.42
N VAL A 69 3.77 8.21 0.81
CA VAL A 69 3.48 6.84 1.22
C VAL A 69 1.97 6.68 1.35
N HIS A 70 1.42 5.58 0.83
CA HIS A 70 0.02 5.26 1.00
C HIS A 70 -0.18 4.51 2.31
N GLU A 71 -0.89 5.14 3.25
CA GLU A 71 -1.20 4.58 4.58
C GLU A 71 -2.62 4.01 4.68
N GLY A 72 -3.41 4.08 3.59
CA GLY A 72 -4.79 3.58 3.52
C GLY A 72 -5.72 4.44 2.66
N GLY A 73 -6.96 3.96 2.47
CA GLY A 73 -7.97 4.63 1.65
C GLY A 73 -7.84 4.37 0.14
N PRO A 74 -8.59 5.09 -0.71
CA PRO A 74 -8.54 4.89 -2.15
C PRO A 74 -7.17 5.25 -2.73
N LEU A 75 -6.72 4.53 -3.75
CA LEU A 75 -5.39 4.70 -4.35
C LEU A 75 -5.28 5.93 -5.27
N GLY A 76 -6.39 6.57 -5.63
CA GLY A 76 -6.43 7.72 -6.52
C GLY A 76 -7.79 7.90 -7.19
N PRO A 77 -7.99 8.95 -8.00
CA PRO A 77 -6.94 9.84 -8.53
C PRO A 77 -6.42 10.86 -7.52
N LEU A 78 -5.17 11.28 -7.70
CA LEU A 78 -4.48 12.33 -6.97
C LEU A 78 -3.92 13.35 -7.97
N THR A 79 -4.01 14.64 -7.67
CA THR A 79 -3.31 15.66 -8.46
C THR A 79 -2.01 16.04 -7.75
N LEU A 80 -0.88 15.84 -8.43
CA LEU A 80 0.45 16.21 -7.95
C LEU A 80 0.90 17.49 -8.66
N ARG A 81 1.34 18.47 -7.88
CA ARG A 81 1.88 19.74 -8.38
C ARG A 81 3.27 19.98 -7.81
N ALA A 82 4.20 20.42 -8.66
CA ALA A 82 5.46 21.02 -8.24
C ALA A 82 5.44 22.49 -8.63
N LEU A 83 5.69 23.38 -7.66
CA LEU A 83 5.71 24.83 -7.84
C LEU A 83 7.12 25.33 -7.59
N GLY A 84 7.75 25.88 -8.62
CA GLY A 84 9.04 26.57 -8.49
C GLY A 84 8.84 27.95 -7.90
N LEU A 85 9.52 28.25 -6.80
CA LEU A 85 9.40 29.50 -6.08
C LEU A 85 10.67 30.35 -6.17
N ARG A 86 10.48 31.68 -6.14
CA ARG A 86 11.53 32.67 -5.85
C ARG A 86 11.02 33.68 -4.84
N ASP A 87 11.72 33.81 -3.72
CA ASP A 87 11.36 34.66 -2.59
C ASP A 87 9.88 34.45 -2.18
N GLY A 88 9.44 33.18 -2.18
CA GLY A 88 8.07 32.75 -1.85
C GLY A 88 7.01 32.97 -2.93
N ARG A 89 7.37 33.44 -4.12
CA ARG A 89 6.45 33.63 -5.26
C ARG A 89 6.59 32.53 -6.28
N GLU A 90 5.48 32.01 -6.80
CA GLU A 90 5.47 31.04 -7.90
C GLU A 90 6.00 31.66 -9.18
N VAL A 91 7.02 31.03 -9.76
CA VAL A 91 7.66 31.40 -11.04
C VAL A 91 7.25 30.44 -12.14
N THR A 92 7.18 29.14 -11.83
CA THR A 92 6.82 28.09 -12.78
C THR A 92 6.14 26.94 -12.05
N ARG A 93 5.45 26.07 -12.81
CA ARG A 93 4.71 24.93 -12.25
C ARG A 93 4.66 23.76 -13.20
N ALA A 94 4.62 22.57 -12.63
CA ALA A 94 4.31 21.32 -13.32
C ALA A 94 3.20 20.59 -12.56
N GLU A 95 2.32 19.90 -13.29
CA GLU A 95 1.16 19.20 -12.75
C GLU A 95 0.96 17.87 -13.47
N ILE A 96 0.59 16.83 -12.73
CA ILE A 96 0.18 15.53 -13.28
C ILE A 96 -0.91 14.91 -12.41
N GLU A 97 -1.81 14.16 -13.04
CA GLU A 97 -2.73 13.24 -12.33
C GLU A 97 -2.05 11.88 -12.17
N ALA A 98 -2.04 11.37 -10.95
CA ALA A 98 -1.41 10.12 -10.59
C ALA A 98 -2.33 9.27 -9.71
N ARG A 99 -1.93 8.01 -9.50
CA ARG A 99 -2.54 7.11 -8.52
C ARG A 99 -1.44 6.25 -7.91
N PHE A 100 -1.63 5.84 -6.67
CA PHE A 100 -0.83 4.79 -6.06
C PHE A 100 -1.05 3.47 -6.80
N LEU A 101 0.02 2.70 -6.91
CA LEU A 101 -0.02 1.30 -7.35
C LEU A 101 0.33 0.44 -6.14
N LEU A 102 -0.64 -0.37 -5.68
CA LEU A 102 -0.49 -1.16 -4.47
C LEU A 102 0.78 -2.04 -4.52
N GLY A 103 1.61 -1.94 -3.48
CA GLY A 103 2.87 -2.68 -3.35
C GLY A 103 3.95 -2.23 -4.34
N ARG A 104 3.87 -1.01 -4.88
CA ARG A 104 4.85 -0.46 -5.81
C ARG A 104 5.36 0.89 -5.34
N SER A 105 6.66 1.09 -5.56
CA SER A 105 7.28 2.41 -5.57
C SER A 105 7.24 2.95 -7.01
N VAL A 106 6.50 4.03 -7.21
CA VAL A 106 6.31 4.66 -8.51
C VAL A 106 7.16 5.93 -8.56
N PHE A 107 8.01 6.06 -9.56
CA PHE A 107 8.80 7.27 -9.78
C PHE A 107 8.10 8.20 -10.78
N ILE A 108 7.88 9.46 -10.37
CA ILE A 108 7.24 10.48 -11.23
C ILE A 108 8.17 11.67 -11.37
N PRO A 109 8.76 11.91 -12.56
CA PRO A 109 9.46 13.15 -12.85
C PRO A 109 8.44 14.27 -13.04
N LEU A 110 8.60 15.34 -12.26
CA LEU A 110 7.76 16.53 -12.32
C LEU A 110 8.69 17.75 -12.34
N ASP A 111 9.30 17.93 -13.51
CA ASP A 111 10.41 18.86 -13.71
C ASP A 111 9.93 20.26 -14.07
N LEU A 112 10.73 21.25 -13.67
CA LEU A 112 10.44 22.68 -13.78
C LEU A 112 11.37 23.33 -14.82
N PHE A 113 11.41 22.74 -16.02
CA PHE A 113 12.22 23.23 -17.13
C PHE A 113 11.60 24.48 -17.78
N ARG A 114 12.44 25.39 -18.27
CA ARG A 114 12.00 26.58 -19.01
C ARG A 114 11.13 26.25 -20.22
N ALA A 115 11.45 25.15 -20.90
CA ALA A 115 10.70 24.69 -22.07
C ALA A 115 9.24 24.33 -21.74
N CYS A 116 8.92 24.10 -20.47
CA CYS A 116 7.60 23.64 -20.01
C CYS A 116 6.66 24.77 -19.58
N ASP A 117 7.10 26.04 -19.50
CA ASP A 117 6.27 27.14 -18.99
C ASP A 117 4.95 27.35 -19.77
N ALA A 118 4.99 27.10 -21.09
CA ALA A 118 3.83 27.23 -21.97
C ALA A 118 3.20 25.88 -22.34
N THR A 119 3.77 24.77 -21.89
CA THR A 119 3.33 23.43 -22.25
C THR A 119 2.28 22.94 -21.25
N ARG A 120 1.18 22.39 -21.77
CA ARG A 120 0.15 21.70 -20.97
C ARG A 120 0.04 20.28 -21.48
N CYS A 121 0.45 19.33 -20.66
CA CYS A 121 0.38 17.91 -20.99
C CYS A 121 -0.96 17.30 -20.62
N GLY A 122 -1.30 16.19 -21.28
CA GLY A 122 -2.52 15.44 -21.02
C GLY A 122 -2.49 14.71 -19.68
N PRO A 123 -3.57 14.00 -19.33
CA PRO A 123 -3.57 13.12 -18.16
C PRO A 123 -2.46 12.06 -18.28
N ALA A 124 -1.75 11.80 -17.18
CA ALA A 124 -0.61 10.89 -17.08
C ALA A 124 0.62 11.25 -17.97
N GLU A 125 0.74 12.50 -18.41
CA GLU A 125 1.91 12.99 -19.14
C GLU A 125 2.69 14.03 -18.33
N ALA A 126 4.02 14.00 -18.46
CA ALA A 126 4.92 15.01 -17.91
C ALA A 126 5.66 15.73 -19.05
N CYS A 127 6.07 16.97 -18.81
CA CYS A 127 6.85 17.75 -19.77
C CYS A 127 8.35 17.47 -19.59
N ASP A 128 9.04 17.09 -20.66
CA ASP A 128 10.49 16.83 -20.66
C ASP A 128 11.33 18.10 -20.89
N ALA A 129 12.65 17.97 -20.83
CA ALA A 129 13.60 19.08 -21.01
C ALA A 129 13.50 19.77 -22.39
N GLU A 130 12.96 19.08 -23.39
CA GLU A 130 12.70 19.64 -24.72
C GLU A 130 11.31 20.29 -24.85
N GLY A 131 10.52 20.32 -23.78
CA GLY A 131 9.18 20.89 -23.76
C GLY A 131 8.11 19.96 -24.33
N ARG A 132 8.40 18.67 -24.50
CA ARG A 132 7.48 17.68 -25.08
C ARG A 132 6.72 16.97 -23.97
N CYS A 133 5.47 16.64 -24.23
CA CYS A 133 4.68 15.80 -23.34
C CYS A 133 5.04 14.33 -23.57
N VAL A 134 5.57 13.70 -22.53
CA VAL A 134 5.93 12.29 -22.51
C VAL A 134 5.00 11.57 -21.56
N GLN A 135 4.53 10.39 -21.96
CA GLN A 135 3.76 9.52 -21.09
C GLN A 135 4.64 9.11 -19.91
N VAL A 136 4.17 9.41 -18.69
CA VAL A 136 4.78 8.83 -17.50
C VAL A 136 4.32 7.39 -17.47
N VAL A 137 5.19 6.50 -17.97
CA VAL A 137 4.94 5.06 -17.92
C VAL A 137 4.98 4.66 -16.45
N LEU A 138 3.81 4.60 -15.82
CA LEU A 138 3.61 3.91 -14.56
C LEU A 138 3.86 2.43 -14.86
N PRO A 139 4.97 1.82 -14.40
CA PRO A 139 5.32 0.49 -14.83
C PRO A 139 4.31 -0.51 -14.28
N ASP A 140 3.43 -1.02 -15.14
CA ASP A 140 2.54 -2.15 -14.84
C ASP A 140 3.33 -3.46 -14.63
N ALA A 141 4.65 -3.46 -14.90
CA ALA A 141 5.55 -4.59 -14.69
C ALA A 141 6.87 -4.09 -14.10
N GLY A 142 7.28 -4.68 -12.98
CA GLY A 142 8.43 -4.24 -12.19
C GLY A 142 9.68 -3.95 -13.03
N MET A 143 10.22 -2.74 -12.86
CA MET A 143 11.62 -2.45 -13.15
C MET A 143 12.24 -1.73 -11.95
N THR A 144 13.49 -2.11 -11.69
CA THR A 144 14.42 -1.49 -10.75
C THR A 144 14.65 -0.02 -11.13
N PRO A 145 14.84 0.89 -10.15
CA PRO A 145 15.24 2.27 -10.44
C PRO A 145 16.53 2.31 -11.28
N PRO A 146 16.72 3.36 -12.10
CA PRO A 146 17.91 3.49 -12.94
C PRO A 146 19.21 3.39 -12.12
N PRO A 147 20.31 2.86 -12.70
CA PRO A 147 21.54 2.50 -11.99
C PRO A 147 22.25 3.66 -11.28
N ASP A 148 21.84 4.90 -11.54
CA ASP A 148 22.39 6.11 -10.92
C ASP A 148 21.57 6.60 -9.71
N ALA A 149 20.49 5.90 -9.35
CA ALA A 149 19.82 6.08 -8.07
C ALA A 149 20.70 5.42 -7.00
N GLY A 150 21.67 6.18 -6.48
CA GLY A 150 22.42 5.80 -5.29
C GLY A 150 21.49 5.30 -4.17
N PRO A 151 22.00 4.47 -3.24
CA PRO A 151 21.19 3.91 -2.18
C PRO A 151 20.38 5.01 -1.49
N PRO A 152 19.08 4.78 -1.21
CA PRO A 152 18.27 5.77 -0.52
C PRO A 152 19.01 6.17 0.76
N PRO A 153 19.10 7.47 1.09
CA PRO A 153 19.65 7.88 2.37
C PRO A 153 18.88 7.14 3.46
N ALA A 154 19.61 6.63 4.46
CA ALA A 154 18.99 6.03 5.63
C ALA A 154 17.95 7.02 6.17
N SER A 155 16.68 6.63 6.13
CA SER A 155 15.60 7.38 6.77
C SER A 155 16.02 7.66 8.21
N ASP A 156 16.23 8.93 8.51
CA ASP A 156 16.28 9.41 9.88
C ASP A 156 14.87 9.23 10.46
N SER A 157 14.80 8.35 11.46
CA SER A 157 13.58 7.83 12.06
C SER A 157 12.76 8.94 12.71
N GLY A 158 11.68 9.34 12.05
CA GLY A 158 10.57 10.05 12.66
C GLY A 158 9.53 9.08 13.21
N VAL A 159 9.58 8.87 14.53
CA VAL A 159 8.45 8.53 15.42
C VAL A 159 7.75 7.17 15.22
N ASP A 160 8.11 6.20 16.07
CA ASP A 160 7.36 5.03 16.56
C ASP A 160 6.10 4.60 15.77
N ALA A 161 6.28 4.02 14.58
CA ALA A 161 5.32 3.08 14.03
C ALA A 161 5.69 1.70 14.55
N GLY A 162 4.85 1.11 15.41
CA GLY A 162 5.07 -0.23 15.96
C GLY A 162 5.41 -1.24 14.87
N ASP A 163 6.49 -1.98 15.09
CA ASP A 163 7.08 -2.92 14.14
C ASP A 163 6.03 -3.91 13.62
N ALA A 164 5.57 -3.71 12.38
CA ALA A 164 4.79 -4.72 11.67
C ALA A 164 5.75 -5.78 11.14
N CYS A 165 5.60 -7.05 11.54
CA CYS A 165 6.36 -8.12 10.93
C CYS A 165 5.74 -8.48 9.57
N ALA A 166 6.54 -8.39 8.51
CA ALA A 166 6.17 -8.94 7.22
C ALA A 166 6.73 -10.38 7.16
N GLU A 167 5.86 -11.38 7.16
CA GLU A 167 6.25 -12.78 6.98
C GLU A 167 5.82 -13.23 5.58
N THR A 168 6.80 -13.54 4.72
CA THR A 168 6.50 -14.16 3.42
C THR A 168 6.35 -15.67 3.61
N CYS A 169 5.21 -16.21 3.21
CA CYS A 169 4.92 -17.62 3.41
C CYS A 169 5.54 -18.48 2.32
N GLY A 170 6.46 -19.37 2.70
CA GLY A 170 6.97 -20.43 1.84
C GLY A 170 6.35 -21.78 2.19
N GLY A 171 5.78 -22.48 1.22
CA GLY A 171 5.32 -23.86 1.41
C GLY A 171 3.91 -24.03 1.99
N GLY A 172 3.04 -23.02 1.91
CA GLY A 172 1.62 -23.14 2.26
C GLY A 172 1.32 -23.26 3.76
N ARG A 173 2.16 -22.68 4.63
CA ARG A 173 1.85 -22.46 6.05
C ARG A 173 2.39 -21.09 6.45
N CYS A 174 1.53 -20.26 7.04
CA CYS A 174 1.87 -18.96 7.60
C CYS A 174 1.43 -18.92 9.06
N GLU A 175 2.32 -18.63 9.99
CA GLU A 175 1.91 -18.51 11.40
C GLU A 175 2.45 -17.24 12.00
N CYS A 176 1.54 -16.32 12.32
CA CYS A 176 1.89 -15.11 13.03
C CYS A 176 2.13 -15.41 14.52
N GLU A 177 3.27 -16.03 14.83
CA GLU A 177 3.71 -16.29 16.21
C GLU A 177 4.84 -15.31 16.59
N GLY A 178 4.66 -14.51 17.65
CA GLY A 178 5.72 -13.62 18.16
C GLY A 178 5.21 -12.42 18.95
N SER A 179 6.12 -11.50 19.29
CA SER A 179 5.82 -10.22 19.99
C SER A 179 5.37 -9.10 19.05
N CYS A 180 4.90 -9.45 17.85
CA CYS A 180 4.51 -8.48 16.84
C CYS A 180 3.03 -8.14 17.01
N ASP A 181 2.73 -6.85 17.09
CA ASP A 181 1.35 -6.38 17.20
C ASP A 181 0.65 -6.33 15.83
N ARG A 182 1.43 -6.27 14.74
CA ARG A 182 0.91 -6.30 13.36
C ARG A 182 1.71 -7.27 12.50
N CYS A 183 1.01 -8.07 11.71
CA CYS A 183 1.57 -9.06 10.81
C CYS A 183 1.03 -8.85 9.39
N ALA A 184 1.91 -8.78 8.40
CA ALA A 184 1.54 -8.73 6.99
C ALA A 184 2.01 -10.02 6.30
N LEU A 185 1.06 -10.81 5.80
CA LEU A 185 1.28 -12.09 5.13
C LEU A 185 0.94 -11.97 3.65
N HIS A 186 1.78 -12.53 2.79
CA HIS A 186 1.53 -12.63 1.36
C HIS A 186 1.72 -14.07 0.87
N CYS A 187 0.74 -14.59 0.13
CA CYS A 187 0.82 -15.90 -0.50
C CYS A 187 0.94 -15.77 -2.01
N ALA A 188 1.96 -16.41 -2.58
CA ALA A 188 2.21 -16.36 -4.03
C ALA A 188 1.38 -17.39 -4.84
N ASP A 189 1.00 -18.52 -4.26
CA ASP A 189 0.30 -19.62 -4.96
C ASP A 189 -0.91 -20.13 -4.17
N ASP A 190 -0.67 -20.74 -2.99
CA ASP A 190 -1.68 -21.26 -2.07
C ASP A 190 -1.47 -20.62 -0.69
N CYS A 191 -2.52 -20.04 -0.12
CA CYS A 191 -2.58 -19.69 1.30
C CYS A 191 -3.21 -20.87 2.04
N ARG A 192 -2.42 -21.79 2.57
CA ARG A 192 -2.92 -22.84 3.46
C ARG A 192 -2.42 -22.62 4.87
N ASP A 193 -3.15 -23.15 5.85
CA ASP A 193 -2.72 -23.18 7.25
C ASP A 193 -2.32 -21.80 7.82
N VAL A 194 -2.95 -20.70 7.38
CA VAL A 194 -2.63 -19.37 7.91
C VAL A 194 -3.28 -19.19 9.27
N ARG A 195 -2.51 -18.94 10.33
CA ARG A 195 -3.08 -18.66 11.66
C ARG A 195 -2.69 -17.29 12.18
N CYS A 196 -3.71 -16.54 12.58
CA CYS A 196 -3.58 -15.30 13.32
C CYS A 196 -4.23 -15.46 14.68
N SER A 197 -3.46 -15.24 15.75
CA SER A 197 -3.99 -15.38 17.10
C SER A 197 -3.41 -14.35 18.06
N GLY A 198 -4.23 -13.88 18.99
CA GLY A 198 -3.82 -13.04 20.11
C GLY A 198 -4.56 -11.71 20.20
N PRO A 199 -4.69 -11.15 21.42
CA PRO A 199 -5.48 -9.95 21.65
C PRO A 199 -4.83 -8.75 20.96
N ASP A 200 -5.67 -7.95 20.30
CA ASP A 200 -5.26 -6.72 19.60
C ASP A 200 -4.22 -6.92 18.49
N ARG A 201 -4.02 -8.17 18.05
CA ARG A 201 -3.09 -8.49 16.95
C ARG A 201 -3.74 -8.23 15.61
N GLU A 202 -3.10 -7.44 14.76
CA GLU A 202 -3.60 -7.15 13.42
C GLU A 202 -2.89 -8.02 12.38
N CYS A 203 -3.62 -8.85 11.64
CA CYS A 203 -3.08 -9.66 10.55
C CYS A 203 -3.67 -9.22 9.21
N ALA A 204 -2.83 -8.67 8.34
CA ALA A 204 -3.17 -8.36 6.96
C ALA A 204 -2.69 -9.50 6.06
N ILE A 205 -3.60 -10.21 5.40
CA ILE A 205 -3.32 -11.39 4.58
C ILE A 205 -3.67 -11.08 3.13
N ASP A 206 -2.66 -11.01 2.27
CA ASP A 206 -2.80 -10.86 0.82
C ASP A 206 -2.75 -12.24 0.15
N ALA A 207 -3.94 -12.70 -0.26
CA ALA A 207 -4.21 -13.98 -0.90
C ALA A 207 -4.78 -13.81 -2.32
N ARG A 208 -4.49 -12.68 -2.98
CA ARG A 208 -5.01 -12.38 -4.31
C ARG A 208 -4.52 -13.39 -5.33
N GLU A 209 -5.41 -13.78 -6.24
CA GLU A 209 -5.15 -14.76 -7.30
C GLU A 209 -4.68 -16.14 -6.78
N ALA A 210 -4.73 -16.38 -5.47
CA ALA A 210 -4.34 -17.65 -4.88
C ALA A 210 -5.30 -18.78 -5.32
N SER A 211 -4.78 -20.00 -5.44
CA SER A 211 -5.60 -21.15 -5.80
C SER A 211 -6.50 -21.58 -4.63
N ASN A 212 -5.97 -21.63 -3.42
CA ASN A 212 -6.74 -21.97 -2.22
C ASN A 212 -6.34 -21.06 -1.06
N VAL A 213 -7.34 -20.62 -0.29
CA VAL A 213 -7.19 -19.74 0.88
C VAL A 213 -7.84 -20.38 2.10
N GLU A 214 -7.02 -20.69 3.09
CA GLU A 214 -7.39 -21.23 4.40
C GLU A 214 -6.71 -20.40 5.50
N VAL A 215 -7.54 -19.72 6.29
CA VAL A 215 -7.11 -18.79 7.33
C VAL A 215 -7.92 -19.05 8.60
N GLU A 216 -7.23 -19.09 9.74
CA GLU A 216 -7.82 -19.19 11.07
C GLU A 216 -7.45 -17.95 11.89
N CYS A 217 -8.46 -17.17 12.28
CA CYS A 217 -8.34 -15.98 13.11
C CYS A 217 -9.00 -16.20 14.47
N LYS A 218 -8.27 -15.97 15.56
CA LYS A 218 -8.73 -16.24 16.92
C LYS A 218 -8.11 -15.36 18.00
N GLY A 219 -8.60 -15.50 19.24
CA GLY A 219 -8.06 -14.86 20.43
C GLY A 219 -8.14 -13.33 20.42
N GLY A 220 -9.19 -12.75 19.84
CA GLY A 220 -9.36 -11.29 19.74
C GLY A 220 -8.50 -10.60 18.68
N ALA A 221 -7.92 -11.36 17.74
CA ALA A 221 -7.15 -10.79 16.64
C ALA A 221 -8.04 -10.06 15.63
N ARG A 222 -7.49 -9.04 14.98
CA ARG A 222 -8.07 -8.34 13.84
C ARG A 222 -7.46 -8.86 12.55
N CYS A 223 -8.24 -9.54 11.73
CA CYS A 223 -7.80 -10.08 10.44
C CYS A 223 -8.41 -9.32 9.27
N VAL A 224 -7.55 -8.90 8.34
CA VAL A 224 -7.95 -8.30 7.06
C VAL A 224 -7.41 -9.20 5.95
N ILE A 225 -8.29 -9.85 5.21
CA ILE A 225 -7.96 -10.88 4.23
C ILE A 225 -8.41 -10.40 2.85
N ASP A 226 -7.45 -10.21 1.93
CA ASP A 226 -7.70 -9.88 0.53
C ASP A 226 -7.53 -11.14 -0.33
N ALA A 227 -8.64 -11.80 -0.65
CA ALA A 227 -8.69 -13.01 -1.47
C ALA A 227 -9.22 -12.72 -2.89
N ARG A 228 -9.13 -11.48 -3.38
CA ARG A 228 -9.70 -11.12 -4.69
C ARG A 228 -9.08 -11.93 -5.83
N GLY A 229 -9.94 -12.44 -6.71
CA GLY A 229 -9.53 -13.29 -7.83
C GLY A 229 -8.99 -14.68 -7.42
N ALA A 230 -9.03 -15.03 -6.14
CA ALA A 230 -8.67 -16.38 -5.70
C ALA A 230 -9.65 -17.42 -6.25
N SER A 231 -9.18 -18.64 -6.49
CA SER A 231 -10.07 -19.71 -6.97
C SER A 231 -11.00 -20.19 -5.86
N ASN A 232 -10.46 -20.55 -4.69
CA ASN A 232 -11.25 -21.05 -3.56
C ASN A 232 -10.83 -20.39 -2.24
N ALA A 233 -11.74 -19.63 -1.62
CA ALA A 233 -11.59 -19.05 -0.29
C ALA A 233 -12.65 -19.62 0.65
N GLU A 234 -12.71 -20.95 0.78
CA GLU A 234 -13.81 -21.64 1.49
C GLU A 234 -13.52 -21.89 2.97
N THR A 235 -12.26 -21.84 3.40
CA THR A 235 -11.86 -22.25 4.75
C THR A 235 -11.34 -21.06 5.56
N ILE A 236 -12.10 -19.96 5.58
CA ILE A 236 -11.79 -18.79 6.40
C ILE A 236 -12.60 -18.84 7.68
N ARG A 237 -11.95 -19.05 8.83
CA ARG A 237 -12.60 -19.20 10.14
C ARG A 237 -12.22 -18.09 11.09
N CYS A 238 -13.21 -17.45 11.68
CA CYS A 238 -13.07 -16.40 12.67
C CYS A 238 -13.81 -16.80 13.94
N ARG A 239 -13.10 -16.83 15.07
CA ARG A 239 -13.63 -17.27 16.37
C ARG A 239 -13.01 -16.50 17.54
N GLU A 240 -13.41 -16.81 18.78
CA GLU A 240 -12.84 -16.28 20.01
C GLU A 240 -12.72 -14.74 19.99
N GLY A 241 -13.81 -14.04 19.70
CA GLY A 241 -13.90 -12.57 19.71
C GLY A 241 -13.08 -11.83 18.65
N SER A 242 -12.60 -12.51 17.60
CA SER A 242 -11.83 -11.88 16.51
C SER A 242 -12.66 -10.94 15.64
N ASP A 243 -12.01 -9.91 15.06
CA ASP A 243 -12.62 -9.01 14.06
C ASP A 243 -12.06 -9.36 12.68
N CYS A 244 -12.90 -9.86 11.79
CA CYS A 244 -12.51 -10.32 10.47
C CYS A 244 -13.13 -9.49 9.36
N GLU A 245 -12.32 -9.14 8.37
CA GLU A 245 -12.74 -8.56 7.11
C GLU A 245 -12.18 -9.38 5.96
N LEU A 246 -13.05 -9.92 5.11
CA LEU A 246 -12.71 -10.74 3.96
C LEU A 246 -13.22 -10.09 2.67
N ASP A 247 -12.32 -9.80 1.73
CA ASP A 247 -12.67 -9.39 0.37
C ASP A 247 -12.45 -10.54 -0.60
N CYS A 248 -13.55 -11.05 -1.14
CA CYS A 248 -13.63 -12.21 -2.02
C CYS A 248 -14.12 -11.85 -3.42
N ARG A 249 -14.04 -10.57 -3.83
CA ARG A 249 -14.55 -10.18 -5.14
C ARG A 249 -13.78 -10.87 -6.29
N GLY A 250 -14.53 -11.39 -7.25
CA GLY A 250 -13.99 -12.17 -8.37
C GLY A 250 -13.53 -13.59 -7.99
N THR A 251 -13.88 -14.10 -6.80
CA THR A 251 -13.58 -15.49 -6.41
C THR A 251 -14.64 -16.46 -6.94
N SER A 252 -14.25 -17.72 -7.17
CA SER A 252 -15.21 -18.74 -7.60
C SER A 252 -16.01 -19.32 -6.44
N ASN A 253 -15.40 -19.46 -5.27
CA ASN A 253 -16.05 -19.91 -4.03
C ASN A 253 -15.51 -19.08 -2.87
N CYS A 254 -16.40 -18.51 -2.07
CA CYS A 254 -16.00 -17.77 -0.87
C CYS A 254 -16.90 -18.11 0.31
N ARG A 255 -16.29 -18.57 1.39
CA ARG A 255 -16.96 -18.88 2.64
C ARG A 255 -16.18 -18.32 3.81
N LEU A 256 -16.89 -17.54 4.63
CA LEU A 256 -16.43 -16.99 5.89
C LEU A 256 -17.25 -17.62 7.02
N ASP A 257 -16.63 -18.47 7.83
CA ASP A 257 -17.24 -19.05 9.01
C ASP A 257 -16.95 -18.15 10.23
N CYS A 258 -18.00 -17.57 10.79
CA CYS A 258 -18.01 -16.65 11.93
C CYS A 258 -18.63 -17.34 13.13
N ASP A 259 -17.75 -17.83 14.00
CA ASP A 259 -18.11 -18.61 15.16
C ASP A 259 -17.96 -17.80 16.45
N GLU A 260 -18.66 -18.27 17.49
CA GLU A 260 -18.66 -17.65 18.82
C GLU A 260 -19.07 -16.16 18.77
N ASP A 261 -18.27 -15.27 19.36
CA ASP A 261 -18.50 -13.82 19.40
C ASP A 261 -17.69 -13.04 18.35
N ALA A 262 -17.20 -13.72 17.30
CA ALA A 262 -16.44 -13.07 16.24
C ALA A 262 -17.27 -12.04 15.45
N ARG A 263 -16.63 -10.95 15.05
CA ARG A 263 -17.21 -9.84 14.28
C ARG A 263 -16.72 -9.91 12.84
N CYS A 264 -17.58 -10.23 11.90
CA CYS A 264 -17.16 -10.50 10.53
C CYS A 264 -17.77 -9.58 9.50
N LEU A 265 -16.98 -9.23 8.49
CA LEU A 265 -17.39 -8.52 7.29
C LEU A 265 -16.92 -9.30 6.06
N LEU A 266 -17.85 -9.71 5.20
CA LEU A 266 -17.57 -10.35 3.92
C LEU A 266 -17.96 -9.39 2.80
N ARG A 267 -17.06 -9.14 1.84
CA ARG A 267 -17.33 -8.42 0.60
C ARG A 267 -17.19 -9.40 -0.56
N CYS A 268 -18.25 -9.58 -1.34
CA CYS A 268 -18.29 -10.58 -2.40
C CYS A 268 -19.27 -10.18 -3.50
N ASP A 269 -18.97 -10.48 -4.76
CA ASP A 269 -19.77 -10.08 -5.93
C ASP A 269 -20.30 -11.28 -6.76
N GLY A 270 -20.06 -12.51 -6.30
CA GLY A 270 -20.51 -13.75 -6.95
C GLY A 270 -21.70 -14.44 -6.26
N ASP A 271 -22.20 -15.50 -6.88
CA ASP A 271 -23.33 -16.29 -6.34
C ASP A 271 -22.89 -17.34 -5.28
N ASN A 272 -21.59 -17.58 -5.13
CA ASN A 272 -21.02 -18.60 -4.25
C ASN A 272 -20.39 -17.99 -2.99
N CYS A 273 -21.06 -16.98 -2.42
CA CYS A 273 -20.60 -16.23 -1.25
C CYS A 273 -21.43 -16.59 -0.02
N GLU A 274 -20.78 -17.14 1.00
CA GLU A 274 -21.47 -17.57 2.21
C GLU A 274 -20.76 -17.05 3.46
N ALA A 275 -21.44 -16.21 4.25
CA ALA A 275 -21.01 -15.89 5.62
C ALA A 275 -21.79 -16.76 6.62
N ALA A 276 -21.24 -17.91 6.99
CA ALA A 276 -21.89 -18.87 7.87
C ALA A 276 -21.20 -18.90 9.24
N GLY A 277 -21.55 -19.87 10.08
CA GLY A 277 -20.96 -20.05 11.42
C GLY A 277 -22.03 -20.07 12.50
N GLU A 278 -21.80 -20.87 13.54
CA GLU A 278 -22.78 -21.04 14.63
C GLU A 278 -22.88 -19.79 15.52
N GLY A 279 -21.90 -18.88 15.42
CA GLY A 279 -21.82 -17.64 16.21
C GLY A 279 -22.38 -16.39 15.54
N CYS A 280 -22.77 -16.43 14.26
CA CYS A 280 -23.34 -15.28 13.57
C CYS A 280 -24.82 -15.07 13.95
N GLU A 281 -25.07 -14.63 15.19
CA GLU A 281 -26.41 -14.36 15.70
C GLU A 281 -27.08 -13.18 14.99
N GLU A 282 -26.30 -12.16 14.63
CA GLU A 282 -26.78 -10.95 13.96
C GLU A 282 -26.26 -10.82 12.52
N ARG A 283 -26.68 -11.74 11.63
CA ARG A 283 -26.37 -11.63 10.21
C ARG A 283 -27.15 -10.48 9.55
N ARG A 284 -26.44 -9.63 8.81
CA ARG A 284 -27.00 -8.49 8.08
C ARG A 284 -26.45 -8.43 6.66
N GLU A 285 -27.31 -8.18 5.69
CA GLU A 285 -26.91 -7.88 4.31
C GLU A 285 -26.90 -6.36 4.13
N CYS A 286 -25.73 -5.80 3.85
CA CYS A 286 -25.49 -4.35 3.81
C CYS A 286 -25.69 -3.74 2.41
N GLY A 287 -25.99 -4.58 1.42
CA GLY A 287 -26.05 -4.19 0.02
C GLY A 287 -24.67 -4.18 -0.66
N GLY A 288 -24.65 -4.11 -1.99
CA GLY A 288 -23.40 -4.09 -2.77
C GLY A 288 -22.52 -5.34 -2.59
N GLY A 289 -23.11 -6.47 -2.22
CA GLY A 289 -22.35 -7.70 -1.98
C GLY A 289 -21.66 -7.77 -0.62
N VAL A 290 -22.04 -6.91 0.32
CA VAL A 290 -21.46 -6.86 1.67
C VAL A 290 -22.36 -7.57 2.68
N ILE A 291 -21.80 -8.48 3.46
CA ILE A 291 -22.48 -9.23 4.53
C ILE A 291 -21.71 -8.99 5.84
N ALA A 292 -22.43 -8.65 6.90
CA ALA A 292 -21.88 -8.43 8.23
C ALA A 292 -22.48 -9.42 9.25
N CYS A 293 -21.66 -9.90 10.18
CA CYS A 293 -22.06 -10.73 11.33
C CYS A 293 -21.55 -10.08 12.61
N ASN A 294 -22.42 -9.92 13.61
CA ASN A 294 -22.08 -9.37 14.94
C ASN A 294 -21.37 -8.00 14.87
N ARG A 295 -21.63 -7.24 13.80
CA ARG A 295 -21.13 -5.89 13.58
C ARG A 295 -22.09 -5.10 12.71
N ASP A 296 -21.96 -3.79 12.77
CA ASP A 296 -22.72 -2.89 11.92
C ASP A 296 -22.23 -2.93 10.47
N CYS A 297 -23.15 -2.65 9.56
CA CYS A 297 -22.82 -2.41 8.18
C CYS A 297 -21.95 -1.15 8.06
N PRO A 298 -20.88 -1.18 7.26
CA PRO A 298 -20.04 0.00 6.99
C PRO A 298 -20.76 1.07 6.16
#